data_AF-A0A210QQ55-F1
#
_entry.id   AF-A0A210QQ55-F1
#
_cell.length_a   1.000
_cell.length_b   1.000
_cell.length_c   1.000
_cell.angle_alpha   90.00
_cell.angle_beta   90.00
_cell.angle_gamma   90.00
#
_symmetry.space_group_name_H-M   'P 1'
#
loop_
_entity.id
_entity.type
_entity.pdbx_description
1 polymer ?
#
loop_
_entity_poly.entity_id
_entity_poly.type
_entity_poly.pdbx_seq_one_letter_code
_entity_poly.pdbx_strand_id
1 'polypeptide(L)'
;MRHASRGMLSNLKAITAPGCRCAVTTATQRVDHEVGNSTGGNNLIDIPGPNGIYALSYIGLRFQFKPFSKYDLRKFSTKMEAWKNQYGPIVRAKVGNRWSLYLFDPDDIEKVFRADQKYPERATLPILSVYEKRQKIPPSLANTNGIEWYTMRAPTQKVMLRPKAVTKYAPKLSKIADDFVLALENKDRLDNLPFKLMEYSAEGVGMLCFNTRLGCITPDNTVTPLMEYTKDYLDRLGNHFYKAIPSYMFYKTKYYLKFEEAADYLYSTADKHINRTLKDIQRASDDNAEYERNLLSDLLSTPGLTTQQVRRTITDVFIGGIDSDGVSYCRRYLADFRQGHHTTGIQCSQGDPNAAL
;
A
#
# COMPACT_ATOMS: atom_id res chain seq x y z
N MET A 1 18.51 -22.17 -42.06
CA MET A 1 18.23 -22.34 -40.61
C MET A 1 18.08 -20.98 -39.95
N ARG A 2 16.93 -20.34 -40.15
CA ARG A 2 16.38 -19.19 -39.41
C ARG A 2 14.87 -19.17 -39.72
N HIS A 3 14.05 -19.64 -38.79
CA HIS A 3 12.58 -19.59 -38.74
C HIS A 3 12.21 -20.12 -37.34
N ALA A 4 11.17 -19.74 -36.63
CA ALA A 4 10.13 -18.72 -36.72
C ALA A 4 9.46 -18.70 -35.33
N SER A 5 9.04 -17.54 -34.83
CA SER A 5 7.83 -17.40 -34.00
C SER A 5 7.55 -15.91 -33.79
N ARG A 6 6.91 -15.32 -34.80
CA ARG A 6 6.06 -14.15 -34.64
C ARG A 6 4.63 -14.69 -34.58
N GLY A 7 3.96 -14.56 -33.45
CA GLY A 7 2.55 -14.90 -33.31
C GLY A 7 2.07 -14.61 -31.89
N MET A 8 0.90 -13.96 -31.77
CA MET A 8 0.16 -13.68 -30.54
C MET A 8 0.60 -12.49 -29.67
N LEU A 9 0.60 -11.28 -30.24
CA LEU A 9 0.37 -10.02 -29.48
C LEU A 9 -0.69 -9.12 -30.13
N SER A 10 -1.63 -9.69 -30.87
CA SER A 10 -2.78 -8.99 -31.43
C SER A 10 -4.05 -9.48 -30.72
N ASN A 11 -4.49 -8.75 -29.68
CA ASN A 11 -5.89 -8.58 -29.22
C ASN A 11 -6.02 -8.20 -27.73
N LEU A 12 -5.20 -7.27 -27.23
CA LEU A 12 -5.54 -6.47 -26.06
C LEU A 12 -5.84 -5.05 -26.53
N LYS A 13 -7.09 -4.82 -26.95
CA LYS A 13 -7.63 -3.46 -27.04
C LYS A 13 -7.68 -2.91 -25.62
N ALA A 14 -6.74 -2.04 -25.29
CA ALA A 14 -6.83 -1.21 -24.11
C ALA A 14 -8.10 -0.37 -24.22
N ILE A 15 -9.13 -0.71 -23.43
CA ILE A 15 -10.27 0.17 -23.21
C ILE A 15 -9.76 1.28 -22.29
N THR A 16 -9.21 2.33 -22.88
CA THR A 16 -8.88 3.56 -22.17
C THR A 16 -10.17 4.34 -21.93
N ALA A 17 -10.72 4.23 -20.72
CA ALA A 17 -11.76 5.14 -20.28
C ALA A 17 -11.15 6.56 -20.10
N PRO A 18 -11.70 7.60 -20.75
CA PRO A 18 -11.23 8.96 -20.57
C PRO A 18 -11.63 9.44 -19.16
N GLY A 19 -10.64 9.66 -18.28
CA GLY A 19 -10.88 10.30 -16.97
C GLY A 19 -10.22 9.68 -15.73
N CYS A 20 -9.37 8.64 -15.85
CA CYS A 20 -8.66 8.08 -14.70
C CYS A 20 -7.56 9.03 -14.18
N ARG A 21 -7.92 9.88 -13.21
CA ARG A 21 -7.00 10.77 -12.49
C ARG A 21 -6.16 10.00 -11.47
N CYS A 22 -4.86 9.98 -11.72
CA CYS A 22 -3.74 9.81 -10.80
C CYS A 22 -3.78 8.60 -9.84
N ALA A 23 -3.26 7.47 -10.30
CA ALA A 23 -2.50 6.60 -9.41
C ALA A 23 -1.15 7.29 -9.15
N VAL A 24 -0.95 7.84 -7.95
CA VAL A 24 0.35 8.39 -7.55
C VAL A 24 1.21 7.21 -7.11
N THR A 25 1.87 6.57 -8.07
CA THR A 25 2.97 5.65 -7.78
C THR A 25 4.22 6.52 -7.65
N THR A 26 4.63 6.82 -6.42
CA THR A 26 5.90 7.53 -6.18
C THR A 26 7.05 6.54 -6.31
N ALA A 27 7.72 6.52 -7.46
CA ALA A 27 9.09 6.02 -7.56
C ALA A 27 10.05 7.14 -7.11
N THR A 28 11.03 6.84 -6.25
CA THR A 28 12.01 7.83 -5.80
C THR A 28 13.40 7.34 -6.15
N GLN A 29 13.92 7.70 -7.31
CA GLN A 29 15.31 7.40 -7.61
C GLN A 29 16.22 8.37 -6.86
N ARG A 30 17.15 7.83 -6.07
CA ARG A 30 18.26 8.61 -5.53
C ARG A 30 19.27 8.81 -6.64
N VAL A 31 19.44 10.07 -7.06
CA VAL A 31 20.56 10.44 -7.93
C VAL A 31 21.75 10.68 -7.00
N ASP A 32 22.61 9.69 -6.85
CA ASP A 32 23.91 9.94 -6.26
C ASP A 32 24.70 10.83 -7.23
N HIS A 33 25.31 11.89 -6.70
CA HIS A 33 26.15 12.81 -7.45
C HIS A 33 27.46 12.11 -7.86
N GLU A 34 27.40 11.18 -8.82
CA GLU A 34 28.54 10.97 -9.69
C GLU A 34 28.47 12.05 -10.77
N VAL A 35 29.37 13.04 -10.65
CA VAL A 35 29.57 14.07 -11.67
C VAL A 35 30.19 13.41 -12.90
N GLY A 36 29.36 12.71 -13.67
CA GLY A 36 29.64 12.37 -15.06
C GLY A 36 29.33 13.60 -15.90
N ASN A 37 30.35 14.14 -16.56
CA ASN A 37 30.23 15.21 -17.57
C ASN A 37 29.24 14.77 -18.67
N SER A 38 27.96 15.08 -18.49
CA SER A 38 26.95 14.98 -19.55
C SER A 38 26.72 16.39 -20.09
N THR A 39 27.46 16.71 -21.16
CA THR A 39 27.30 17.96 -21.91
C THR A 39 25.98 17.89 -22.68
N GLY A 40 24.91 18.48 -22.16
CA GLY A 40 23.68 18.72 -22.93
C GLY A 40 22.34 18.71 -22.18
N GLY A 41 22.29 18.39 -20.88
CA GLY A 41 21.05 18.44 -20.10
C GLY A 41 20.83 19.79 -19.41
N ASN A 42 19.60 20.31 -19.41
CA ASN A 42 19.21 21.41 -18.51
C ASN A 42 19.52 21.01 -17.06
N ASN A 43 20.02 21.94 -16.26
CA ASN A 43 20.36 21.65 -14.87
C ASN A 43 19.08 21.35 -14.08
N LEU A 44 19.20 20.59 -12.99
CA LEU A 44 18.09 20.34 -12.06
C LEU A 44 17.44 21.65 -11.56
N ILE A 45 18.21 22.74 -11.51
CA ILE A 45 17.73 24.06 -11.09
C ILE A 45 16.79 24.72 -12.10
N ASP A 46 16.87 24.34 -13.37
CA ASP A 46 16.10 24.92 -14.47
C ASP A 46 14.70 24.32 -14.57
N ILE A 47 14.44 23.20 -13.86
CA ILE A 47 13.12 22.58 -13.80
C ILE A 47 12.15 23.50 -13.04
N PRO A 48 10.99 23.85 -13.65
CA PRO A 48 10.04 24.79 -13.08
C PRO A 48 9.37 24.21 -11.82
N GLY A 49 8.99 25.11 -10.91
CA GLY A 49 8.23 24.74 -9.72
C GLY A 49 8.23 25.81 -8.63
N PRO A 50 7.66 25.51 -7.45
CA PRO A 50 7.61 26.44 -6.34
C PRO A 50 9.00 26.90 -5.91
N ASN A 51 9.18 28.21 -5.76
CA ASN A 51 10.46 28.86 -5.41
C ASN A 51 10.30 29.82 -4.22
N GLY A 52 11.39 30.47 -3.83
CA GLY A 52 11.40 31.45 -2.73
C GLY A 52 10.92 30.84 -1.41
N ILE A 53 9.95 31.51 -0.76
CA ILE A 53 9.38 31.07 0.53
C ILE A 53 8.78 29.67 0.47
N TYR A 54 8.31 29.23 -0.71
CA TYR A 54 7.68 27.92 -0.90
C TYR A 54 8.68 26.77 -1.03
N ALA A 55 9.97 27.09 -1.20
CA ALA A 55 11.08 26.14 -1.31
C ALA A 55 12.01 26.16 -0.08
N LEU A 56 11.63 26.85 1.00
CA LEU A 56 12.35 26.79 2.27
C LEU A 56 12.32 25.38 2.85
N SER A 57 13.44 24.92 3.41
CA SER A 57 13.53 23.60 4.01
C SER A 57 12.52 23.44 5.15
N TYR A 58 11.83 22.30 5.18
CA TYR A 58 10.81 21.88 6.16
C TYR A 58 9.52 22.71 6.19
N ILE A 59 9.60 24.02 6.03
CA ILE A 59 8.45 24.93 6.17
C ILE A 59 7.88 25.40 4.83
N GLY A 60 8.64 25.35 3.73
CA GLY A 60 8.22 25.92 2.44
C GLY A 60 6.95 25.27 1.90
N LEU A 61 6.85 23.94 2.01
CA LEU A 61 5.65 23.21 1.62
C LEU A 61 4.42 23.67 2.42
N ARG A 62 4.57 24.01 3.70
CA ARG A 62 3.46 24.38 4.58
C ARG A 62 2.73 25.65 4.11
N PHE A 63 3.47 26.62 3.56
CA PHE A 63 2.92 27.85 3.00
C PHE A 63 2.08 27.63 1.74
N GLN A 64 2.18 26.45 1.12
CA GLN A 64 1.38 26.10 -0.05
C GLN A 64 0.01 25.52 0.32
N PHE A 65 -0.32 25.39 1.61
CA PHE A 65 -1.55 24.81 2.13
C PHE A 65 -2.22 25.70 3.21
N LYS A 66 -3.49 25.44 3.50
CA LYS A 66 -4.28 26.11 4.54
C LYS A 66 -3.53 26.22 5.88
N PRO A 67 -3.49 27.38 6.56
CA PRO A 67 -4.30 28.57 6.27
C PRO A 67 -3.72 29.51 5.20
N PHE A 68 -2.49 29.31 4.75
CA PHE A 68 -1.77 30.24 3.85
C PHE A 68 -2.20 30.15 2.38
N SER A 69 -2.98 29.14 2.02
CA SER A 69 -3.52 28.96 0.67
C SER A 69 -4.91 28.29 0.73
N LYS A 70 -5.57 28.19 -0.43
CA LYS A 70 -6.85 27.47 -0.57
C LYS A 70 -6.73 25.93 -0.49
N TYR A 71 -5.52 25.38 -0.63
CA TYR A 71 -5.32 23.93 -0.73
C TYR A 71 -5.28 23.25 0.64
N ASP A 72 -6.00 22.14 0.78
CA ASP A 72 -5.94 21.30 1.98
C ASP A 72 -4.79 20.30 1.86
N LEU A 73 -3.95 20.22 2.89
CA LEU A 73 -2.80 19.33 2.93
C LEU A 73 -3.20 17.85 2.88
N ARG A 74 -4.37 17.51 3.43
CA ARG A 74 -4.97 16.17 3.32
C ARG A 74 -5.40 15.84 1.89
N LYS A 75 -5.52 16.84 1.02
CA LYS A 75 -5.86 16.71 -0.40
C LYS A 75 -4.66 17.10 -1.26
N PHE A 76 -3.48 16.57 -0.95
CA PHE A 76 -2.21 16.89 -1.64
C PHE A 76 -2.30 16.73 -3.17
N SER A 77 -3.08 15.77 -3.67
CA SER A 77 -3.35 15.58 -5.10
C SER A 77 -3.91 16.82 -5.81
N THR A 78 -4.78 17.59 -5.14
CA THR A 78 -5.32 18.84 -5.70
C THR A 78 -4.24 19.89 -5.90
N LYS A 79 -3.25 19.92 -5.00
CA LYS A 79 -2.09 20.80 -5.13
C LYS A 79 -1.14 20.33 -6.22
N MET A 80 -0.95 19.02 -6.38
CA MET A 80 -0.17 18.45 -7.49
C MET A 80 -0.81 18.76 -8.84
N GLU A 81 -2.13 18.69 -8.96
CA GLU A 81 -2.83 19.07 -10.19
C GLU A 81 -2.66 20.57 -10.49
N ALA A 82 -2.73 21.43 -9.47
CA ALA A 82 -2.44 22.85 -9.63
C ALA A 82 -0.99 23.11 -10.07
N TRP A 83 -0.02 22.36 -9.53
CA TRP A 83 1.37 22.43 -9.98
C TRP A 83 1.52 22.01 -11.43
N LYS A 84 0.89 20.91 -11.86
CA LYS A 84 0.88 20.47 -13.25
C LYS A 84 0.38 21.58 -14.18
N ASN A 85 -0.75 22.18 -13.84
CA ASN A 85 -1.37 23.22 -14.67
C ASN A 85 -0.53 24.51 -14.72
N GLN A 86 0.21 24.82 -13.65
CA GLN A 86 1.00 26.05 -13.55
C GLN A 86 2.41 25.92 -14.15
N TYR A 87 3.08 24.78 -13.93
CA TYR A 87 4.50 24.59 -14.22
C TYR A 87 4.76 23.57 -15.33
N GLY A 88 3.75 22.81 -15.74
CA GLY A 88 3.85 21.85 -16.84
C GLY A 88 4.01 20.39 -16.39
N PRO A 89 4.47 19.50 -17.29
CA PRO A 89 4.47 18.04 -17.10
C PRO A 89 5.52 17.52 -16.12
N ILE A 90 6.54 18.34 -15.81
CA ILE A 90 7.60 18.03 -14.85
C ILE A 90 7.72 19.21 -13.89
N VAL A 91 7.58 18.95 -12.59
CA VAL A 91 7.63 20.00 -11.57
C VAL A 91 8.63 19.65 -10.50
N ARG A 92 9.50 20.61 -10.16
CA ARG A 92 10.43 20.48 -9.06
C ARG A 92 9.89 21.18 -7.81
N ALA A 93 9.72 20.44 -6.71
CA ALA A 93 9.32 21.02 -5.44
C ALA A 93 10.15 20.47 -4.28
N LYS A 94 10.30 21.27 -3.22
CA LYS A 94 11.02 20.85 -2.02
C LYS A 94 10.06 20.30 -0.97
N VAL A 95 10.31 19.08 -0.50
CA VAL A 95 9.57 18.42 0.57
C VAL A 95 10.53 18.10 1.71
N GLY A 96 10.26 18.64 2.90
CA GLY A 96 11.24 18.59 3.99
C GLY A 96 12.52 19.31 3.56
N ASN A 97 13.66 18.62 3.61
CA ASN A 97 14.93 19.14 3.12
C ASN A 97 15.35 18.60 1.74
N ARG A 98 14.49 17.82 1.08
CA ARG A 98 14.83 17.14 -0.19
C ARG A 98 14.11 17.79 -1.36
N TRP A 99 14.80 17.91 -2.48
CA TRP A 99 14.17 18.21 -3.76
C TRP A 99 13.52 16.95 -4.32
N SER A 100 12.31 17.10 -4.84
CA SER A 100 11.54 16.03 -5.45
C SER A 100 11.04 16.49 -6.81
N LEU A 101 11.12 15.60 -7.80
CA LEU A 101 10.53 15.79 -9.12
C LEU A 101 9.17 15.10 -9.15
N TYR A 102 8.17 15.83 -9.61
CA TYR A 102 6.82 15.37 -9.82
C TYR A 102 6.61 15.24 -11.32
N LEU A 103 6.45 14.00 -11.78
CA LEU A 103 6.23 13.65 -13.17
C LEU A 103 4.74 13.40 -13.40
N PHE A 104 4.19 14.01 -14.45
CA PHE A 104 2.77 13.89 -14.80
C PHE A 104 2.53 13.22 -16.14
N ASP A 105 3.60 12.98 -16.91
CA ASP A 105 3.58 12.31 -18.21
C ASP A 105 3.93 10.81 -18.04
N PRO A 106 3.09 9.88 -18.54
CA PRO A 106 3.38 8.45 -18.53
C PRO A 106 4.72 8.07 -19.17
N ASP A 107 5.14 8.75 -20.23
CA ASP A 107 6.37 8.43 -20.95
C ASP A 107 7.62 8.74 -20.10
N ASP A 108 7.57 9.82 -19.32
CA ASP A 108 8.64 10.16 -18.38
C ASP A 108 8.67 9.23 -17.17
N ILE A 109 7.49 8.83 -16.68
CA ILE A 109 7.35 7.84 -15.62
C ILE A 109 7.94 6.49 -16.07
N GLU A 110 7.66 6.07 -17.31
CA GLU A 110 8.24 4.86 -17.89
C GLU A 110 9.77 4.92 -17.95
N LYS A 111 10.35 6.04 -18.40
CA LYS A 111 11.81 6.22 -18.45
C LYS A 111 12.44 6.02 -17.06
N VAL A 112 11.84 6.58 -16.01
CA VAL A 112 12.32 6.39 -14.63
C VAL A 112 12.26 4.92 -14.22
N PHE A 113 11.14 4.23 -14.47
CA PHE A 113 11.02 2.80 -14.13
C PHE A 113 11.94 1.90 -14.96
N ARG A 114 12.23 2.25 -16.22
CA ARG A 114 13.21 1.52 -17.06
C ARG A 114 14.65 1.75 -16.62
N ALA A 115 14.95 2.93 -16.08
CA ALA A 115 16.25 3.26 -15.52
C ALA A 115 16.44 2.76 -14.08
N ASP A 116 15.43 2.11 -13.51
CA ASP A 116 15.45 1.66 -12.13
C ASP A 116 16.51 0.57 -11.92
N GLN A 117 17.17 0.61 -10.77
CA GLN A 117 18.27 -0.28 -10.46
C GLN A 117 17.77 -1.59 -9.85
N LYS A 118 18.68 -2.55 -9.67
CA LYS A 118 18.40 -3.82 -8.99
C LYS A 118 17.80 -3.63 -7.58
N TYR A 119 18.19 -2.55 -6.89
CA TYR A 119 17.72 -2.21 -5.55
C TYR A 119 17.03 -0.84 -5.61
N PRO A 120 15.74 -0.78 -5.97
CA PRO A 120 15.00 0.47 -5.98
C PRO A 120 14.96 1.09 -4.59
N GLU A 121 15.18 2.40 -4.53
CA GLU A 121 15.02 3.16 -3.29
C GLU A 121 13.66 3.86 -3.27
N ARG A 122 13.09 3.98 -2.07
CA ARG A 122 11.87 4.74 -1.81
C ARG A 122 12.05 5.60 -0.58
N ALA A 123 11.31 6.70 -0.52
CA ALA A 123 11.23 7.50 0.69
C ALA A 123 10.76 6.61 1.85
N THR A 124 11.56 6.57 2.91
CA THR A 124 11.21 5.84 4.13
C THR A 124 10.06 6.54 4.85
N LEU A 125 9.53 5.89 5.88
CA LEU A 125 8.51 6.40 6.79
C LEU A 125 9.19 6.79 8.11
N PRO A 126 9.60 8.07 8.31
CA PRO A 126 10.39 8.44 9.47
C PRO A 126 9.74 8.14 10.82
N ILE A 127 8.41 8.29 10.93
CA ILE A 127 7.71 7.97 12.18
C ILE A 127 7.80 6.48 12.53
N LEU A 128 7.73 5.61 11.51
CA LEU A 128 7.89 4.18 11.66
C LEU A 128 9.33 3.82 11.99
N SER A 129 10.31 4.48 11.35
CA SER A 129 11.74 4.30 11.64
C SER A 129 12.06 4.63 13.11
N VAL A 130 11.48 5.70 13.64
CA VAL A 130 11.63 6.09 15.05
C VAL A 130 11.02 5.06 15.98
N TYR A 131 9.84 4.54 15.64
CA TYR A 131 9.19 3.47 16.40
C TYR A 131 10.01 2.19 16.39
N GLU A 132 10.46 1.74 15.22
CA GLU A 132 11.30 0.54 15.05
C GLU A 132 12.56 0.62 15.93
N LYS A 133 13.25 1.76 15.90
CA LYS A 133 14.44 2.02 16.73
C LYS A 133 14.13 2.00 18.23
N ARG A 134 13.02 2.62 18.66
CA ARG A 134 12.64 2.71 20.08
C ARG A 134 12.22 1.36 20.65
N GLN A 135 11.50 0.56 19.87
CA GLN A 135 11.05 -0.78 20.25
C GLN A 135 12.11 -1.86 20.03
N LYS A 136 13.27 -1.51 19.45
CA LYS A 136 14.34 -2.45 19.09
C LYS A 136 13.85 -3.60 18.19
N ILE A 137 12.91 -3.28 17.30
CA ILE A 137 12.38 -4.24 16.32
C ILE A 137 13.09 -4.04 14.98
N PRO A 138 13.27 -5.12 14.18
CA PRO A 138 13.89 -4.99 12.87
C PRO A 138 13.06 -4.10 11.94
N PRO A 139 13.71 -3.45 10.97
CA PRO A 139 13.03 -2.66 9.97
C PRO A 139 12.00 -3.46 9.16
N SER A 140 10.88 -2.81 8.84
CA SER A 140 9.85 -3.37 7.95
C SER A 140 10.30 -3.49 6.50
N LEU A 141 9.67 -4.41 5.75
CA LEU A 141 9.83 -4.49 4.30
C LEU A 141 9.40 -3.18 3.61
N ALA A 142 8.44 -2.47 4.20
CA ALA A 142 7.96 -1.18 3.72
C ALA A 142 8.92 0.00 4.01
N ASN A 143 9.82 -0.15 4.99
CA ASN A 143 10.70 0.93 5.47
C ASN A 143 12.20 0.65 5.25
N THR A 144 12.53 -0.41 4.50
CA THR A 144 13.90 -0.76 4.10
C THR A 144 14.17 -0.46 2.64
N ASN A 145 15.44 -0.25 2.30
CA ASN A 145 15.93 -0.03 0.94
C ASN A 145 17.23 -0.84 0.70
N GLY A 146 17.75 -0.80 -0.52
CA GLY A 146 19.03 -1.39 -0.85
C GLY A 146 19.06 -2.92 -0.72
N ILE A 147 20.22 -3.45 -0.33
CA ILE A 147 20.42 -4.90 -0.19
C ILE A 147 19.56 -5.52 0.91
N GLU A 148 19.35 -4.81 2.03
CA GLU A 148 18.55 -5.28 3.16
C GLU A 148 17.08 -5.48 2.75
N TRP A 149 16.53 -4.55 1.98
CA TRP A 149 15.21 -4.72 1.40
C TRP A 149 15.18 -5.92 0.44
N TYR A 150 16.19 -6.06 -0.42
CA TYR A 150 16.21 -7.11 -1.43
C TYR A 150 16.28 -8.52 -0.82
N THR A 151 17.04 -8.72 0.25
CA THR A 151 17.15 -10.02 0.94
C THR A 151 15.82 -10.47 1.55
N MET A 152 14.99 -9.52 2.00
CA MET A 152 13.62 -9.82 2.45
C MET A 152 12.63 -9.97 1.28
N ARG A 153 12.71 -9.07 0.29
CA ARG A 153 11.76 -9.00 -0.83
C ARG A 153 11.84 -10.19 -1.76
N ALA A 154 13.05 -10.57 -2.19
CA ALA A 154 13.28 -11.59 -3.21
C ALA A 154 12.73 -12.99 -2.85
N PRO A 155 12.86 -13.51 -1.62
CA PRO A 155 12.20 -14.74 -1.22
C PRO A 155 10.69 -14.54 -1.02
N THR A 156 10.27 -13.48 -0.31
CA THR A 156 8.85 -13.21 0.00
C THR A 156 7.97 -13.13 -1.26
N GLN A 157 8.43 -12.44 -2.31
CA GLN A 157 7.64 -12.28 -3.53
C GLN A 157 7.36 -13.59 -4.26
N LYS A 158 8.23 -14.60 -4.13
CA LYS A 158 8.04 -15.93 -4.75
C LYS A 158 6.87 -16.68 -4.13
N VAL A 159 6.54 -16.37 -2.88
CA VAL A 159 5.40 -16.95 -2.17
C VAL A 159 4.15 -16.11 -2.41
N MET A 160 4.25 -14.79 -2.25
CA MET A 160 3.08 -13.91 -2.24
C MET A 160 2.53 -13.56 -3.62
N LEU A 161 3.40 -13.37 -4.63
CA LEU A 161 2.98 -12.79 -5.91
C LEU A 161 2.69 -13.83 -7.00
N ARG A 162 2.72 -15.12 -6.67
CA ARG A 162 2.37 -16.16 -7.63
C ARG A 162 0.86 -16.37 -7.67
N PRO A 163 0.21 -16.35 -8.84
CA PRO A 163 -1.25 -16.55 -8.94
C PRO A 163 -1.75 -17.82 -8.24
N LYS A 164 -0.99 -18.93 -8.33
CA LYS A 164 -1.30 -20.20 -7.66
C LYS A 164 -1.37 -20.06 -6.13
N ALA A 165 -0.54 -19.20 -5.53
CA ALA A 165 -0.53 -18.97 -4.09
C ALA A 165 -1.77 -18.21 -3.60
N VAL A 166 -2.39 -17.40 -4.47
CA VAL A 166 -3.59 -16.62 -4.15
C VAL A 166 -4.87 -17.43 -4.39
N THR A 167 -4.86 -18.33 -5.38
CA THR A 167 -6.07 -19.09 -5.78
C THR A 167 -6.66 -19.94 -4.64
N LYS A 168 -5.81 -20.49 -3.75
CA LYS A 168 -6.26 -21.26 -2.57
C LYS A 168 -7.10 -20.44 -1.57
N TYR A 169 -6.94 -19.12 -1.58
CA TYR A 169 -7.68 -18.23 -0.69
C TYR A 169 -9.03 -17.80 -1.27
N ALA A 170 -9.24 -17.94 -2.58
CA ALA A 170 -10.46 -17.46 -3.23
C ALA A 170 -11.76 -17.99 -2.56
N PRO A 171 -11.88 -19.27 -2.20
CA PRO A 171 -13.08 -19.76 -1.50
C PRO A 171 -13.28 -19.12 -0.11
N LYS A 172 -12.18 -18.90 0.63
CA LYS A 172 -12.20 -18.28 1.97
C LYS A 172 -12.55 -16.80 1.89
N LEU A 173 -11.98 -16.09 0.92
CA LEU A 173 -12.26 -14.68 0.66
C LEU A 173 -13.67 -14.45 0.12
N SER A 174 -14.19 -15.39 -0.70
CA SER A 174 -15.58 -15.36 -1.17
C SER A 174 -16.56 -15.39 0.00
N LYS A 175 -16.36 -16.30 0.97
CA LYS A 175 -17.21 -16.35 2.16
C LYS A 175 -17.17 -15.05 2.98
N ILE A 176 -16.01 -14.39 3.06
CA ILE A 176 -15.89 -13.10 3.75
C ILE A 176 -16.66 -12.01 2.98
N ALA A 177 -16.68 -12.06 1.65
CA ALA A 177 -17.50 -11.17 0.83
C ALA A 177 -18.99 -11.42 1.04
N ASP A 178 -19.41 -12.70 1.10
CA ASP A 178 -20.80 -13.07 1.39
C ASP A 178 -21.23 -12.56 2.77
N ASP A 179 -20.42 -12.78 3.81
CA ASP A 179 -20.66 -12.27 5.16
C ASP A 179 -20.75 -10.74 5.20
N PHE A 180 -19.92 -10.06 4.42
CA PHE A 180 -19.97 -8.61 4.29
C PHE A 180 -21.28 -8.15 3.65
N VAL A 181 -21.71 -8.78 2.55
CA VAL A 181 -22.99 -8.46 1.89
C VAL A 181 -24.16 -8.70 2.84
N LEU A 182 -24.19 -9.85 3.52
CA LEU A 182 -25.23 -10.20 4.50
C LEU A 182 -25.29 -9.20 5.66
N ALA A 183 -24.14 -8.72 6.15
CA ALA A 183 -24.08 -7.71 7.21
C ALA A 183 -24.64 -6.33 6.80
N LEU A 184 -24.80 -6.10 5.49
CA LEU A 184 -25.30 -4.86 4.91
C LEU A 184 -26.70 -4.99 4.29
N GLU A 185 -27.18 -6.19 3.99
CA GLU A 185 -28.42 -6.47 3.22
C GLU A 185 -29.67 -5.82 3.82
N ASN A 186 -29.75 -5.74 5.16
CA ASN A 186 -30.89 -5.17 5.88
C ASN A 186 -30.71 -3.68 6.24
N LYS A 187 -29.77 -2.97 5.60
CA LYS A 187 -29.49 -1.56 5.90
C LYS A 187 -29.88 -0.67 4.72
N ASP A 188 -30.95 0.11 4.91
CA ASP A 188 -31.42 1.11 3.93
C ASP A 188 -30.36 2.20 3.64
N ARG A 189 -29.43 2.41 4.57
CA ARG A 189 -28.34 3.37 4.45
C ARG A 189 -27.08 2.87 5.12
N LEU A 190 -25.95 3.06 4.42
CA LEU A 190 -24.62 2.79 4.95
C LEU A 190 -23.93 4.09 5.32
N ASP A 191 -23.78 4.32 6.61
CA ASP A 191 -22.93 5.41 7.09
C ASP A 191 -21.46 5.00 6.97
N ASN A 192 -20.66 5.85 6.30
CA ASN A 192 -19.23 5.68 6.13
C ASN A 192 -18.79 4.36 5.48
N LEU A 193 -19.28 4.10 4.26
CA LEU A 193 -18.87 2.98 3.40
C LEU A 193 -17.33 2.75 3.34
N PRO A 194 -16.46 3.78 3.27
CA PRO A 194 -15.01 3.57 3.30
C PRO A 194 -14.53 2.81 4.53
N PHE A 195 -15.05 3.12 5.71
CA PHE A 195 -14.67 2.44 6.94
C PHE A 195 -15.20 1.00 6.97
N LYS A 196 -16.41 0.76 6.47
CA LYS A 196 -16.96 -0.60 6.31
C LYS A 196 -16.13 -1.46 5.34
N LEU A 197 -15.61 -0.86 4.28
CA LEU A 197 -14.70 -1.55 3.37
C LEU A 197 -13.33 -1.83 4.01
N MET A 198 -12.88 -1.00 4.97
CA MET A 198 -11.70 -1.32 5.77
C MET A 198 -11.95 -2.51 6.71
N GLU A 199 -13.14 -2.63 7.32
CA GLU A 199 -13.51 -3.81 8.12
C GLU A 199 -13.47 -5.10 7.28
N TYR A 200 -14.06 -5.05 6.08
CA TYR A 200 -14.00 -6.13 5.10
C TYR A 200 -12.55 -6.49 4.72
N SER A 201 -11.73 -5.47 4.43
CA SER A 201 -10.33 -5.65 4.05
C SER A 201 -9.51 -6.25 5.20
N ALA A 202 -9.75 -5.81 6.45
CA ALA A 202 -9.11 -6.38 7.62
C ALA A 202 -9.42 -7.86 7.81
N GLU A 203 -10.68 -8.28 7.59
CA GLU A 203 -11.04 -9.69 7.59
C GLU A 203 -10.37 -10.48 6.47
N GLY A 204 -10.39 -9.97 5.24
CA GLY A 204 -9.76 -10.62 4.09
C GLY A 204 -8.25 -10.80 4.26
N VAL A 205 -7.55 -9.74 4.68
CA VAL A 205 -6.10 -9.77 4.88
C VAL A 205 -5.74 -10.57 6.14
N GLY A 206 -6.57 -10.53 7.19
CA GLY A 206 -6.44 -11.41 8.35
C GLY A 206 -6.52 -12.90 7.99
N MET A 207 -7.46 -13.26 7.11
CA MET A 207 -7.56 -14.60 6.54
C MET A 207 -6.33 -14.98 5.70
N LEU A 208 -5.83 -14.06 4.88
CA LEU A 208 -4.63 -14.29 4.08
C LEU A 208 -3.38 -14.52 4.95
N CYS A 209 -3.15 -13.64 5.91
CA CYS A 209 -1.94 -13.60 6.75
C CYS A 209 -1.93 -14.65 7.85
N PHE A 210 -3.07 -14.87 8.52
CA PHE A 210 -3.16 -15.68 9.73
C PHE A 210 -4.09 -16.90 9.58
N ASN A 211 -4.73 -17.06 8.42
CA ASN A 211 -5.73 -18.11 8.18
C ASN A 211 -6.84 -18.10 9.26
N THR A 212 -7.23 -16.91 9.72
CA THR A 212 -8.13 -16.71 10.86
C THR A 212 -9.15 -15.63 10.53
N ARG A 213 -10.40 -15.82 10.97
CA ARG A 213 -11.44 -14.79 11.00
C ARG A 213 -11.22 -13.86 12.19
N LEU A 214 -11.05 -12.57 11.94
CA LEU A 214 -10.73 -11.56 12.95
C LEU A 214 -11.96 -11.00 13.67
N GLY A 215 -13.16 -11.18 13.10
CA GLY A 215 -14.40 -10.61 13.60
C GLY A 215 -14.55 -9.12 13.33
N CYS A 216 -13.90 -8.57 12.29
CA CYS A 216 -13.99 -7.13 12.00
C CYS A 216 -15.32 -6.72 11.37
N ILE A 217 -16.01 -7.64 10.68
CA ILE A 217 -17.34 -7.42 10.10
C ILE A 217 -18.37 -7.72 11.19
N THR A 218 -18.98 -6.67 11.75
CA THR A 218 -19.96 -6.79 12.83
C THR A 218 -21.39 -6.50 12.31
N PRO A 219 -22.39 -7.35 12.64
CA PRO A 219 -23.77 -7.12 12.19
C PRO A 219 -24.36 -5.79 12.70
N ASP A 220 -24.03 -5.44 13.94
CA ASP A 220 -24.55 -4.29 14.68
C ASP A 220 -23.76 -2.98 14.45
N ASN A 221 -22.81 -2.98 13.50
CA ASN A 221 -21.90 -1.88 13.24
C ASN A 221 -20.99 -1.48 14.42
N THR A 222 -20.80 -2.36 15.42
CA THR A 222 -19.83 -2.09 16.48
C THR A 222 -18.41 -2.00 15.92
N VAL A 223 -17.71 -0.92 16.25
CA VAL A 223 -16.30 -0.75 15.87
C VAL A 223 -15.46 -1.59 16.81
N THR A 224 -14.78 -2.59 16.26
CA THR A 224 -13.86 -3.41 17.05
C THR A 224 -12.62 -2.60 17.46
N PRO A 225 -11.98 -2.91 18.61
CA PRO A 225 -10.74 -2.23 19.00
C PRO A 225 -9.64 -2.30 17.93
N LEU A 226 -9.55 -3.44 17.22
CA LEU A 226 -8.64 -3.59 16.09
C LEU A 226 -8.86 -2.52 15.02
N MET A 227 -10.11 -2.23 14.66
CA MET A 227 -10.43 -1.24 13.64
C MET A 227 -10.21 0.19 14.13
N GLU A 228 -10.49 0.47 15.41
CA GLU A 228 -10.20 1.76 16.03
C GLU A 228 -8.70 2.06 16.02
N TYR A 229 -7.87 1.15 16.53
CA TYR A 229 -6.42 1.32 16.54
C TYR A 229 -5.81 1.30 15.14
N THR A 230 -6.38 0.53 14.19
CA THR A 230 -5.95 0.57 12.79
C THR A 230 -6.14 1.96 12.18
N LYS A 231 -7.32 2.55 12.38
CA LYS A 231 -7.59 3.91 11.91
C LYS A 231 -6.62 4.91 12.53
N ASP A 232 -6.42 4.86 13.84
CA ASP A 232 -5.53 5.79 14.55
C ASP A 232 -4.07 5.64 14.10
N TYR A 233 -3.61 4.40 13.85
CA TYR A 233 -2.29 4.12 13.30
C TYR A 233 -2.14 4.70 11.89
N LEU A 234 -3.05 4.40 10.97
CA LEU A 234 -2.99 4.83 9.57
C LEU A 234 -3.15 6.34 9.43
N ASP A 235 -4.07 6.97 10.16
CA ASP A 235 -4.23 8.42 10.16
C ASP A 235 -2.94 9.10 10.61
N ARG A 236 -2.28 8.57 11.64
CA ARG A 236 -1.02 9.14 12.13
C ARG A 236 0.16 8.86 11.21
N LEU A 237 0.20 7.67 10.61
CA LEU A 237 1.18 7.29 9.62
C LEU A 237 1.02 8.10 8.33
N GLY A 238 -0.18 8.42 7.87
CA GLY A 238 -0.37 9.28 6.71
C GLY A 238 -0.04 10.74 7.00
N ASN A 239 -0.48 11.25 8.15
CA ASN A 239 -0.37 12.67 8.48
C ASN A 239 1.01 13.10 9.03
N HIS A 240 1.94 12.18 9.30
CA HIS A 240 3.25 12.56 9.83
C HIS A 240 4.09 13.35 8.83
N PHE A 241 3.98 13.07 7.52
CA PHE A 241 4.67 13.79 6.45
C PHE A 241 4.33 15.27 6.40
N TYR A 242 3.17 15.63 6.96
CA TYR A 242 2.62 16.97 6.97
C TYR A 242 3.01 17.79 8.20
N LYS A 243 3.75 17.21 9.14
CA LYS A 243 4.26 17.92 10.32
C LYS A 243 5.51 18.70 9.93
N ALA A 244 5.44 20.02 10.08
CA ALA A 244 6.51 20.94 9.70
C ALA A 244 7.84 20.66 10.42
N ILE A 245 7.77 20.24 11.69
CA ILE A 245 8.95 19.86 12.48
C ILE A 245 8.71 18.45 13.02
N PRO A 246 9.55 17.46 12.67
CA PRO A 246 9.41 16.10 13.15
C PRO A 246 9.98 15.97 14.59
N SER A 247 9.47 16.77 15.53
CA SER A 247 9.95 16.79 16.93
C SER A 247 9.85 15.42 17.61
N TYR A 248 8.95 14.56 17.13
CA TYR A 248 8.83 13.17 17.55
C TYR A 248 10.12 12.34 17.38
N MET A 249 11.05 12.77 16.52
CA MET A 249 12.36 12.13 16.36
C MET A 249 13.22 12.26 17.62
N PHE A 250 13.11 13.36 18.35
CA PHE A 250 13.96 13.67 19.50
C PHE A 250 13.32 13.23 20.82
N TYR A 251 12.00 13.39 20.99
CA TYR A 251 11.27 13.00 22.21
C TYR A 251 9.87 12.49 21.89
N LYS A 252 9.23 11.80 22.85
CA LYS A 252 7.87 11.25 22.69
C LYS A 252 6.82 12.36 22.80
N THR A 253 6.44 12.96 21.67
CA THR A 253 5.34 13.93 21.61
C THR A 253 3.99 13.26 21.86
N LYS A 254 2.95 14.01 22.26
CA LYS A 254 1.56 13.49 22.38
C LYS A 254 1.07 12.82 21.08
N TYR A 255 1.47 13.35 19.92
CA TYR A 255 1.13 12.76 18.63
C TYR A 255 1.77 11.39 18.43
N TYR A 256 3.06 11.29 18.77
CA TYR A 256 3.82 10.05 18.68
C TYR A 256 3.36 9.02 19.72
N LEU A 257 3.04 9.42 20.94
CA LEU A 257 2.54 8.50 21.98
C LEU A 257 1.28 7.76 21.53
N LYS A 258 0.34 8.47 20.90
CA LYS A 258 -0.87 7.83 20.34
C LYS A 258 -0.56 6.94 19.13
N PHE A 259 0.45 7.29 18.33
CA PHE A 259 0.91 6.42 17.23
C PHE A 259 1.56 5.16 17.78
N GLU A 260 2.40 5.30 18.80
CA GLU A 260 3.07 4.20 19.49
C GLU A 260 2.06 3.26 20.14
N GLU A 261 1.07 3.79 20.85
CA GLU A 261 -0.03 3.00 21.43
C GLU A 261 -0.80 2.20 20.38
N ALA A 262 -1.19 2.84 19.28
CA ALA A 262 -1.89 2.17 18.18
C ALA A 262 -1.00 1.13 17.49
N ALA A 263 0.29 1.44 17.27
CA ALA A 263 1.25 0.49 16.72
C ALA A 263 1.39 -0.73 17.65
N ASP A 264 1.63 -0.52 18.94
CA ASP A 264 1.82 -1.59 19.92
C ASP A 264 0.59 -2.53 19.97
N TYR A 265 -0.62 -1.97 19.88
CA TYR A 265 -1.84 -2.77 19.76
C TYR A 265 -1.86 -3.64 18.49
N LEU A 266 -1.55 -3.07 17.33
CA LEU A 266 -1.57 -3.80 16.06
C LEU A 266 -0.48 -4.88 15.99
N TYR A 267 0.74 -4.55 16.42
CA TYR A 267 1.86 -5.49 16.45
C TYR A 267 1.60 -6.64 17.42
N SER A 268 1.10 -6.35 18.62
CA SER A 268 0.76 -7.39 19.60
C SER A 268 -0.41 -8.27 19.13
N THR A 269 -1.40 -7.69 18.47
CA THR A 269 -2.52 -8.44 17.86
C THR A 269 -2.01 -9.37 16.76
N ALA A 270 -1.20 -8.86 15.83
CA ALA A 270 -0.60 -9.68 14.77
C ALA A 270 0.25 -10.81 15.37
N ASP A 271 1.09 -10.51 16.37
CA ASP A 271 1.92 -11.51 17.05
C ASP A 271 1.09 -12.60 17.74
N LYS A 272 -0.05 -12.24 18.35
CA LYS A 272 -0.99 -13.20 18.95
C LYS A 272 -1.54 -14.16 17.89
N HIS A 273 -1.96 -13.64 16.74
CA HIS A 273 -2.48 -14.46 15.64
C HIS A 273 -1.38 -15.34 15.03
N ILE A 274 -0.20 -14.79 14.77
CA ILE A 274 0.96 -15.57 14.30
C ILE A 274 1.27 -16.72 15.27
N ASN A 275 1.32 -16.43 16.58
CA ASN A 275 1.62 -17.44 17.59
C ASN A 275 0.55 -18.54 17.67
N ARG A 276 -0.72 -18.20 17.44
CA ARG A 276 -1.80 -19.19 17.32
C ARG A 276 -1.57 -20.08 16.09
N THR A 277 -1.38 -19.48 14.92
CA THR A 277 -1.16 -20.24 13.68
C THR A 277 0.08 -21.13 13.78
N LEU A 278 1.16 -20.67 14.41
CA LEU A 278 2.35 -21.48 14.69
C LEU A 278 2.05 -22.69 15.58
N LYS A 279 1.23 -22.53 16.63
CA LYS A 279 0.80 -23.65 17.47
C LYS A 279 -0.06 -24.65 16.71
N ASP A 280 -0.91 -24.18 15.80
CA ASP A 280 -1.76 -25.05 14.99
C ASP A 280 -0.91 -25.84 13.98
N ILE A 281 0.14 -25.23 13.40
CA ILE A 281 1.13 -25.93 12.57
C ILE A 281 1.84 -27.02 13.37
N GLN A 282 2.30 -26.68 14.58
CA GLN A 282 3.03 -27.63 15.44
C GLN A 282 2.14 -28.81 15.83
N ARG A 283 0.90 -28.56 16.26
CA ARG A 283 -0.05 -29.62 16.62
C ARG A 283 -0.33 -30.56 15.46
N ALA A 284 -0.57 -30.02 14.27
CA ALA A 284 -0.78 -30.86 13.10
C ALA A 284 0.44 -31.72 12.77
N SER A 285 1.65 -31.19 12.98
CA SER A 285 2.89 -31.97 12.84
C SER A 285 3.01 -33.06 13.90
N ASP A 286 2.67 -32.77 15.16
CA ASP A 286 2.76 -33.73 16.28
C ASP A 286 1.74 -34.86 16.12
N ASP A 287 0.54 -34.54 15.63
CA ASP A 287 -0.57 -35.48 15.41
C ASP A 287 -0.48 -36.23 14.07
N ASN A 288 0.59 -36.02 13.28
CA ASN A 288 0.71 -36.49 11.88
C ASN A 288 -0.55 -36.16 11.02
N ALA A 289 -1.21 -35.06 11.33
CA ALA A 289 -2.40 -34.60 10.63
C ALA A 289 -2.01 -33.73 9.42
N GLU A 290 -2.84 -33.77 8.38
CA GLU A 290 -2.64 -32.91 7.22
C GLU A 290 -2.91 -31.44 7.59
N TYR A 291 -1.89 -30.59 7.50
CA TYR A 291 -2.01 -29.15 7.71
C TYR A 291 -2.20 -28.42 6.39
N GLU A 292 -3.32 -27.71 6.25
CA GLU A 292 -3.54 -26.84 5.08
C GLU A 292 -2.55 -25.67 5.09
N ARG A 293 -1.57 -25.73 4.19
CA ARG A 293 -0.54 -24.68 4.09
C ARG A 293 -1.14 -23.31 3.79
N ASN A 294 -0.80 -22.33 4.61
CA ASN A 294 -1.09 -20.92 4.41
C ASN A 294 0.18 -20.09 4.19
N LEU A 295 0.01 -18.80 3.91
CA LEU A 295 1.05 -17.85 3.60
C LEU A 295 2.12 -17.78 4.70
N LEU A 296 1.71 -17.79 5.97
CA LEU A 296 2.64 -17.80 7.09
C LEU A 296 3.50 -19.08 7.06
N SER A 297 2.88 -20.27 6.95
CA SER A 297 3.62 -21.54 6.84
C SER A 297 4.52 -21.61 5.60
N ASP A 298 4.10 -20.99 4.50
CA ASP A 298 4.86 -20.92 3.25
C ASP A 298 6.10 -20.04 3.41
N LEU A 299 5.96 -18.86 4.04
CA LEU A 299 7.07 -17.97 4.32
C LEU A 299 8.05 -18.56 5.34
N LEU A 300 7.56 -19.23 6.39
CA LEU A 300 8.40 -19.91 7.38
C LEU A 300 9.25 -21.02 6.76
N SER A 301 8.71 -21.69 5.74
CA SER A 301 9.40 -22.75 5.00
C SER A 301 10.33 -22.22 3.90
N THR A 302 10.38 -20.90 3.67
CA THR A 302 11.14 -20.31 2.58
C THR A 302 12.61 -20.09 2.98
N PRO A 303 13.58 -20.69 2.27
CA PRO A 303 14.99 -20.49 2.58
C PRO A 303 15.41 -19.01 2.44
N GLY A 304 16.25 -18.55 3.36
CA GLY A 304 16.79 -17.18 3.37
C GLY A 304 15.93 -16.15 4.13
N LEU A 305 14.80 -16.55 4.70
CA LEU A 305 14.04 -15.73 5.65
C LEU A 305 14.21 -16.24 7.07
N THR A 306 14.53 -15.35 8.01
CA THR A 306 14.48 -15.67 9.44
C THR A 306 13.03 -15.63 9.93
N THR A 307 12.72 -16.36 11.00
CA THR A 307 11.40 -16.29 11.64
C THR A 307 11.00 -14.86 11.97
N GLN A 308 11.95 -14.04 12.43
CA GLN A 308 11.70 -12.63 12.75
C GLN A 308 11.33 -11.80 11.50
N GLN A 309 12.01 -12.03 10.38
CA GLN A 309 11.67 -11.39 9.10
C GLN A 309 10.30 -11.83 8.59
N VAL A 310 9.94 -13.12 8.75
CA VAL A 310 8.61 -13.62 8.37
C VAL A 310 7.53 -12.95 9.20
N ARG A 311 7.69 -12.89 10.53
CA ARG A 311 6.75 -12.21 11.43
C ARG A 311 6.58 -10.75 11.03
N ARG A 312 7.69 -10.05 10.79
CA ARG A 312 7.67 -8.65 10.37
C ARG A 312 6.93 -8.47 9.05
N THR A 313 7.26 -9.29 8.05
CA THR A 313 6.66 -9.24 6.71
C THR A 313 5.16 -9.49 6.76
N ILE A 314 4.71 -10.52 7.49
CA ILE A 314 3.29 -10.83 7.64
C ILE A 314 2.54 -9.69 8.32
N THR A 315 3.12 -9.08 9.35
CA THR A 315 2.49 -7.93 10.02
C THR A 315 2.44 -6.70 9.11
N ASP A 316 3.49 -6.44 8.32
CA ASP A 316 3.51 -5.35 7.34
C ASP A 316 2.43 -5.54 6.27
N VAL A 317 2.27 -6.77 5.76
CA VAL A 317 1.22 -7.13 4.80
C VAL A 317 -0.16 -6.97 5.43
N PHE A 318 -0.33 -7.41 6.68
CA PHE A 318 -1.58 -7.28 7.41
C PHE A 318 -2.00 -5.82 7.55
N ILE A 319 -1.13 -4.97 8.10
CA ILE A 319 -1.44 -3.55 8.33
C ILE A 319 -1.61 -2.79 7.00
N GLY A 320 -0.73 -3.06 6.02
CA GLY A 320 -0.78 -2.40 4.71
C GLY A 320 -1.99 -2.75 3.87
N GLY A 321 -2.53 -3.97 4.01
CA GLY A 321 -3.69 -4.42 3.25
C GLY A 321 -5.03 -3.81 3.69
N ILE A 322 -5.16 -3.38 4.95
CA ILE A 322 -6.44 -2.92 5.51
C ILE A 322 -6.97 -1.65 4.82
N ASP A 323 -6.13 -0.64 4.64
CA ASP A 323 -6.55 0.63 4.01
C ASP A 323 -6.57 0.54 2.48
N SER A 324 -5.53 -0.10 1.92
CA SER A 324 -5.27 -0.13 0.48
C SER A 324 -6.43 -0.76 -0.29
N ASP A 325 -6.93 -1.89 0.20
CA ASP A 325 -7.99 -2.65 -0.46
C ASP A 325 -9.33 -1.93 -0.30
N GLY A 326 -9.64 -1.46 0.92
CA GLY A 326 -10.88 -0.72 1.21
C GLY A 326 -11.03 0.55 0.37
N VAL A 327 -9.93 1.31 0.22
CA VAL A 327 -9.88 2.50 -0.64
C VAL A 327 -10.00 2.11 -2.12
N SER A 328 -9.42 0.99 -2.55
CA SER A 328 -9.50 0.51 -3.93
C SER A 328 -10.93 0.13 -4.33
N TYR A 329 -11.65 -0.59 -3.47
CA TYR A 329 -13.07 -0.91 -3.67
C TYR A 329 -13.93 0.36 -3.74
N CYS A 330 -13.72 1.30 -2.80
CA CYS A 330 -14.36 2.61 -2.82
C CYS A 330 -14.21 3.34 -4.16
N ARG A 331 -12.98 3.39 -4.67
CA ARG A 331 -12.68 4.08 -5.94
C ARG A 331 -13.34 3.40 -7.12
N ARG A 332 -13.33 2.06 -7.15
CA ARG A 332 -14.00 1.30 -8.20
C ARG A 332 -15.51 1.57 -8.20
N TYR A 333 -16.15 1.46 -7.05
CA TYR A 333 -17.58 1.72 -6.90
C TYR A 333 -17.97 3.14 -7.37
N LEU A 334 -17.21 4.16 -6.97
CA LEU A 334 -17.45 5.54 -7.39
C LEU A 334 -17.21 5.76 -8.89
N ALA A 335 -16.29 5.02 -9.51
CA ALA A 335 -16.07 5.09 -10.95
C ALA A 335 -17.23 4.49 -11.73
N ASP A 336 -17.72 3.31 -11.32
CA ASP A 336 -18.85 2.63 -11.96
C ASP A 336 -20.14 3.45 -11.81
N PHE A 337 -20.39 4.06 -10.64
CA PHE A 337 -21.54 4.95 -10.41
C PHE A 337 -21.53 6.20 -11.32
N ARG A 338 -20.35 6.81 -11.52
CA ARG A 338 -20.20 8.01 -12.37
C ARG A 338 -20.40 7.73 -13.86
N GLN A 339 -20.16 6.49 -14.30
CA GLN A 339 -20.33 6.10 -15.70
C GLN A 339 -21.78 5.75 -16.06
N GLY A 340 -22.74 5.90 -15.14
CA GLY A 340 -24.15 5.60 -15.41
C GLY A 340 -24.43 4.10 -15.58
N HIS A 341 -23.47 3.24 -15.21
CA HIS A 341 -23.70 1.82 -15.07
C HIS A 341 -24.57 1.60 -13.83
N HIS A 342 -25.87 1.80 -13.97
CA HIS A 342 -26.83 1.14 -13.10
C HIS A 342 -26.52 -0.36 -13.19
N THR A 343 -26.05 -0.94 -12.08
CA THR A 343 -25.90 -2.38 -11.91
C THR A 343 -27.25 -3.05 -12.10
N THR A 344 -27.62 -3.26 -13.36
CA THR A 344 -28.59 -4.24 -13.80
C THR A 344 -27.79 -5.49 -14.07
N GLY A 345 -27.80 -6.41 -13.12
CA GLY A 345 -27.28 -7.77 -13.26
C GLY A 345 -25.78 -7.88 -13.55
N ILE A 346 -25.00 -8.19 -12.52
CA ILE A 346 -23.85 -9.07 -12.74
C ILE A 346 -24.46 -10.42 -13.15
N GLN A 347 -24.70 -10.64 -14.44
CA GLN A 347 -24.84 -11.99 -14.96
C GLN A 347 -23.49 -12.66 -14.75
N CYS A 348 -23.40 -13.52 -13.74
CA CYS A 348 -22.43 -14.60 -13.75
C CYS A 348 -22.60 -15.31 -15.10
N SER A 349 -21.65 -15.12 -16.01
CA SER A 349 -21.52 -16.02 -17.15
C SER A 349 -21.27 -17.39 -16.55
N GLN A 350 -22.30 -18.25 -16.54
CA GLN A 350 -22.09 -19.68 -16.42
C GLN A 350 -21.13 -20.05 -17.55
N GLY A 351 -19.91 -20.43 -17.18
CA GLY A 351 -18.95 -20.94 -18.13
C GLY A 351 -19.54 -22.16 -18.80
N ASP A 352 -19.62 -22.12 -20.13
CA ASP A 352 -19.94 -23.26 -20.97
C ASP A 352 -18.99 -24.43 -20.63
N PRO A 353 -19.49 -25.58 -20.14
CA PRO A 353 -18.67 -26.73 -19.78
C PRO A 353 -17.92 -27.37 -20.96
N ASN A 354 -18.19 -26.97 -22.21
CA ASN A 354 -17.64 -27.61 -23.41
C ASN A 354 -16.54 -26.83 -24.13
N ALA A 355 -16.07 -25.71 -23.58
CA ALA A 355 -14.93 -24.98 -24.15
C ALA A 355 -13.58 -25.51 -23.65
N ALA A 356 -13.31 -26.80 -23.88
CA ALA A 356 -12.00 -27.42 -23.70
C ALA A 356 -11.74 -28.41 -24.85
N LEU A 357 -11.20 -27.90 -25.95
CA LEU A 357 -10.37 -28.62 -26.93
C LEU A 357 -9.28 -27.68 -27.45
#